data_AF-A0A934LIU0-F1
#
_entry.id   AF-A0A934LIU0-F1
#
_cell.length_a   1.000
_cell.length_b   1.000
_cell.length_c   1.000
_cell.angle_alpha   90.00
_cell.angle_beta   90.00
_cell.angle_gamma   90.00
#
_symmetry.space_group_name_H-M   'P 1'
#
loop_
_entity.id
_entity.type
_entity.pdbx_description
1 polymer ?
#
loop_
_entity_poly.entity_id
_entity_poly.type
_entity_poly.pdbx_seq_one_letter_code
_entity_poly.pdbx_strand_id
1 'polypeptide(L)'
;MNEHALFEDADSAIDIKRLRFQAAINMFKRYLIGSRHVPNKAQEPAVFDALAVFSRNTPVAPRTWLEWFSKKQQLPQPGKMRALDKLAASAICVPDSRDRKAKALPSGMFYEMVGGGLVSAMLAPTDAKHPASLLKERAKAYEPLTTWHLHLDAIEVETIVEGFDDVTWEEVKAIAATRILEVLDDLWGPRRGAAYAMLPSSFRLKWESADTAEQESIRASYAGFKPDLFEYFMNRVAHPDWQRAGVEEDAPVIHIYKTLFAIAADTEFLVADRLSEWAMGLATAALAMHSLAWTDRYTTFGFRVSVEKLFWGAFDAIIFGTEPAEVIERNVINAMKWCNAQWSEQSFVLLLKAGEIYRSELTALGMSLDDLRLATMQTQRVHRRIYTSDQAK
;
A
#
# COMPACT_ATOMS: atom_id res chain seq x y z
N MET A 1 -20.38 7.84 -16.73
CA MET A 1 -19.52 9.03 -16.86
C MET A 1 -18.93 9.02 -18.28
N ASN A 2 -18.86 10.16 -18.98
CA ASN A 2 -18.47 10.18 -20.39
C ASN A 2 -16.94 9.99 -20.49
N GLU A 3 -16.46 8.77 -20.76
CA GLU A 3 -15.02 8.43 -20.83
C GLU A 3 -14.26 9.39 -21.76
N HIS A 4 -14.93 9.93 -22.79
CA HIS A 4 -14.39 10.92 -23.72
C HIS A 4 -13.87 12.22 -23.09
N ALA A 5 -14.41 12.67 -21.96
CA ALA A 5 -13.99 13.93 -21.34
C ALA A 5 -12.65 13.84 -20.56
N LEU A 6 -12.17 12.61 -20.27
CA LEU A 6 -10.89 12.37 -19.58
C LEU A 6 -9.70 12.21 -20.56
N PHE A 7 -9.94 12.26 -21.86
CA PHE A 7 -8.92 12.05 -22.90
C PHE A 7 -8.40 13.35 -23.55
N GLU A 8 -9.00 14.51 -23.27
CA GLU A 8 -8.60 15.78 -23.91
C GLU A 8 -7.43 16.52 -23.22
N ASP A 9 -7.00 16.08 -22.03
CA ASP A 9 -5.84 16.68 -21.35
C ASP A 9 -4.56 15.88 -21.68
N ALA A 10 -4.07 16.07 -22.90
CA ALA A 10 -2.99 15.30 -23.51
C ALA A 10 -1.57 15.58 -22.94
N ASP A 11 -1.43 16.47 -21.95
CA ASP A 11 -0.14 16.90 -21.39
C ASP A 11 0.09 16.48 -19.91
N SER A 12 -0.85 15.79 -19.27
CA SER A 12 -0.78 15.46 -17.83
C SER A 12 -0.39 14.01 -17.53
N ALA A 13 0.67 13.50 -18.18
CA ALA A 13 1.29 12.27 -17.69
C ALA A 13 1.75 12.50 -16.25
N ILE A 14 1.31 11.64 -15.32
CA ILE A 14 1.77 11.73 -13.94
C ILE A 14 3.24 11.35 -13.90
N ASP A 15 4.05 12.31 -13.48
CA ASP A 15 5.43 12.06 -13.12
C ASP A 15 5.44 11.26 -11.81
N ILE A 16 5.51 9.93 -11.91
CA ILE A 16 5.50 9.03 -10.75
C ILE A 16 6.56 9.40 -9.71
N LYS A 17 7.71 9.95 -10.14
CA LYS A 17 8.75 10.43 -9.21
C LYS A 17 8.28 11.63 -8.41
N ARG A 18 7.46 12.51 -8.98
CA ARG A 18 6.81 13.60 -8.22
C ARG A 18 5.79 13.06 -7.23
N LEU A 19 4.98 12.08 -7.62
CA LEU A 19 4.01 11.47 -6.70
C LEU A 19 4.72 10.80 -5.50
N ARG A 20 5.76 10.01 -5.78
CA ARG A 20 6.64 9.42 -4.76
C ARG A 20 7.28 10.48 -3.87
N PHE A 21 7.80 11.56 -4.47
CA PHE A 21 8.39 12.67 -3.74
C PHE A 21 7.39 13.37 -2.82
N GLN A 22 6.19 13.67 -3.33
CA GLN A 22 5.10 14.27 -2.60
C GLN A 22 4.67 13.42 -1.41
N ALA A 23 4.55 12.11 -1.60
CA ALA A 23 4.26 11.16 -0.53
C ALA A 23 5.38 11.18 0.53
N ALA A 24 6.64 11.09 0.11
CA ALA A 24 7.80 11.08 1.00
C ALA A 24 7.91 12.35 1.85
N ILE A 25 7.75 13.55 1.27
CA ILE A 25 7.86 14.81 2.03
C ILE A 25 6.68 15.02 2.98
N ASN A 26 5.46 14.65 2.58
CA ASN A 26 4.31 14.74 3.47
C ASN A 26 4.40 13.72 4.60
N MET A 27 4.95 12.53 4.35
CA MET A 27 5.21 11.52 5.36
C MET A 27 6.26 11.98 6.37
N PHE A 28 7.40 12.51 5.90
CA PHE A 28 8.42 13.11 6.77
C PHE A 28 7.80 14.17 7.67
N LYS A 29 7.04 15.09 7.07
CA LYS A 29 6.36 16.16 7.80
C LYS A 29 5.35 15.59 8.82
N ARG A 30 4.54 14.59 8.43
CA ARG A 30 3.56 13.96 9.33
C ARG A 30 4.23 13.34 10.54
N TYR A 31 5.32 12.61 10.35
CA TYR A 31 6.06 12.02 11.47
C TYR A 31 6.75 13.06 12.35
N LEU A 32 7.24 14.16 11.77
CA LEU A 32 7.94 15.19 12.54
C LEU A 32 7.01 16.08 13.36
N ILE A 33 5.90 16.56 12.78
CA ILE A 33 5.02 17.55 13.43
C ILE A 33 3.66 16.97 13.87
N GLY A 34 3.42 15.68 13.66
CA GLY A 34 2.27 14.94 14.16
C GLY A 34 0.94 15.50 13.67
N SER A 35 0.00 15.69 14.60
CA SER A 35 -1.36 16.20 14.33
C SER A 35 -1.40 17.61 13.74
N ARG A 36 -0.30 18.37 13.81
CA ARG A 36 -0.20 19.68 13.16
C ARG A 36 -0.04 19.58 11.66
N HIS A 37 0.27 18.40 11.11
CA HIS A 37 0.45 18.19 9.68
C HIS A 37 -0.79 18.59 8.87
N VAL A 38 -0.55 19.30 7.76
CA VAL A 38 -1.54 19.64 6.74
C VAL A 38 -0.98 19.23 5.38
N PRO A 39 -1.65 18.33 4.64
CA PRO A 39 -1.16 17.85 3.34
C PRO A 39 -0.86 18.98 2.37
N ASN A 40 0.22 18.84 1.59
CA ASN A 40 0.64 19.76 0.52
C ASN A 40 0.91 21.22 0.93
N LYS A 41 0.84 21.55 2.22
CA LYS A 41 1.31 22.84 2.76
C LYS A 41 2.73 22.69 3.29
N ALA A 42 3.60 23.66 3.03
CA ALA A 42 4.98 23.59 3.51
C ALA A 42 5.07 23.59 5.04
N GLN A 43 4.28 24.43 5.72
CA GLN A 43 4.32 24.56 7.19
C GLN A 43 5.73 24.82 7.74
N GLU A 44 6.49 25.65 7.01
CA GLU A 44 7.90 25.91 7.26
C GLU A 44 8.21 26.26 8.73
N PRO A 45 7.51 27.20 9.41
CA PRO A 45 7.78 27.47 10.82
C PRO A 45 7.69 26.24 11.72
N ALA A 46 6.61 25.45 11.61
CA ALA A 46 6.40 24.28 12.46
C ALA A 46 7.45 23.18 12.23
N VAL A 47 7.89 23.01 10.99
CA VAL A 47 8.92 22.01 10.61
C VAL A 47 10.28 22.44 11.15
N PHE A 48 10.69 23.69 10.91
CA PHE A 48 12.01 24.16 11.32
C PHE A 48 12.12 24.35 12.83
N ASP A 49 11.05 24.73 13.53
CA ASP A 49 10.98 24.75 14.99
C ASP A 49 11.19 23.34 15.56
N ALA A 50 10.55 22.32 14.96
CA ALA A 50 10.73 20.93 15.39
C ALA A 50 12.17 20.43 15.11
N LEU A 51 12.76 20.80 13.97
CA LEU A 51 14.14 20.41 13.63
C LEU A 51 15.20 21.10 14.47
N ALA A 52 14.96 22.35 14.91
CA ALA A 52 15.91 23.13 15.71
C ALA A 52 16.26 22.45 17.06
N VAL A 53 15.37 21.59 17.56
CA VAL A 53 15.60 20.76 18.76
C VAL A 53 16.73 19.74 18.54
N PHE A 54 16.89 19.24 17.32
CA PHE A 54 17.78 18.11 17.01
C PHE A 54 19.06 18.52 16.27
N SER A 55 19.02 19.61 15.50
CA SER A 55 20.19 20.11 14.78
C SER A 55 20.21 21.63 14.68
N ARG A 56 21.37 22.23 14.99
CA ARG A 56 21.63 23.66 14.74
C ARG A 56 21.76 24.00 13.25
N ASN A 57 22.13 23.01 12.43
CA ASN A 57 22.29 23.17 10.99
C ASN A 57 21.34 22.22 10.26
N THR A 58 20.26 22.76 9.71
CA THR A 58 19.33 21.99 8.89
C THR A 58 19.92 21.79 7.48
N PRO A 59 20.05 20.55 6.98
CA PRO A 59 20.58 20.27 5.64
C PRO A 59 19.71 20.79 4.48
N VAL A 60 18.43 21.08 4.77
CA VAL A 60 17.49 21.67 3.82
C VAL A 60 17.21 23.10 4.27
N ALA A 61 17.49 24.06 3.39
CA ALA A 61 17.21 25.47 3.66
C ALA A 61 15.69 25.74 3.59
N PRO A 62 15.14 26.70 4.37
CA PRO A 62 13.72 27.05 4.34
C PRO A 62 13.19 27.33 2.93
N ARG A 63 13.97 28.02 2.10
CA ARG A 63 13.63 28.26 0.70
C ARG A 63 13.44 26.97 -0.10
N THR A 64 14.38 26.03 0.02
CA THR A 64 14.30 24.72 -0.65
C THR A 64 13.08 23.94 -0.19
N TRP A 65 12.77 24.01 1.12
CA TRP A 65 11.57 23.39 1.67
C TRP A 65 10.29 23.99 1.07
N LEU A 66 10.18 25.32 0.97
CA LEU A 66 9.04 25.99 0.33
C LEU A 66 8.91 25.61 -1.15
N GLU A 67 10.03 25.52 -1.89
CA GLU A 67 10.06 25.14 -3.30
C GLU A 67 9.51 23.71 -3.52
N TRP A 68 9.75 22.78 -2.59
CA TRP A 68 9.22 21.41 -2.62
C TRP A 68 7.70 21.30 -2.51
N PHE A 69 7.01 22.33 -2.01
CA PHE A 69 5.54 22.39 -1.94
C PHE A 69 4.95 23.38 -2.95
N SER A 70 5.77 23.94 -3.85
CA SER A 70 5.30 24.87 -4.87
C SER A 70 4.61 24.12 -6.01
N LYS A 71 3.77 24.83 -6.79
CA LYS A 71 3.15 24.28 -8.02
C LYS A 71 4.17 23.83 -9.07
N LYS A 72 5.39 24.39 -9.04
CA LYS A 72 6.52 24.00 -9.90
C LYS A 72 7.49 23.12 -9.11
N GLN A 73 6.95 22.11 -8.42
CA GLN A 73 7.73 21.21 -7.59
C GLN A 73 8.93 20.65 -8.37
N GLN A 74 10.13 20.96 -7.89
CA GLN A 74 11.36 20.42 -8.43
C GLN A 74 11.71 19.14 -7.68
N LEU A 75 12.10 18.11 -8.42
CA LEU A 75 12.58 16.87 -7.81
C LEU A 75 13.85 17.18 -6.98
N PRO A 76 13.95 16.62 -5.78
CA PRO A 76 15.08 16.86 -4.91
C PRO A 76 16.34 16.20 -5.48
N GLN A 77 17.49 16.84 -5.28
CA GLN A 77 18.76 16.15 -5.52
C GLN A 77 18.91 14.96 -4.54
N PRO A 78 19.49 13.83 -4.98
CA PRO A 78 19.75 12.67 -4.13
C PRO A 78 20.39 13.00 -2.78
N GLY A 79 21.37 13.92 -2.77
CA GLY A 79 22.05 14.36 -1.55
C GLY A 79 21.13 15.05 -0.54
N LYS A 80 20.08 15.74 -0.99
CA LYS A 80 19.09 16.38 -0.09
C LYS A 80 18.18 15.34 0.57
N MET A 81 17.76 14.31 -0.17
CA MET A 81 16.98 13.21 0.40
C MET A 81 17.78 12.41 1.43
N ARG A 82 19.04 12.06 1.12
CA ARG A 82 19.92 11.39 2.10
C ARG A 82 20.17 12.23 3.34
N ALA A 83 20.18 13.55 3.22
CA ALA A 83 20.32 14.43 4.37
C ALA A 83 19.03 14.49 5.20
N LEU A 84 17.86 14.39 4.55
CA LEU A 84 16.57 14.23 5.22
C LEU A 84 16.50 12.89 5.99
N ASP A 85 17.01 11.80 5.43
CA ASP A 85 17.10 10.50 6.12
C ASP A 85 17.97 10.59 7.38
N LYS A 86 19.13 11.28 7.30
CA LYS A 86 19.99 11.50 8.46
C LYS A 86 19.28 12.28 9.57
N LEU A 87 18.51 13.30 9.21
CA LEU A 87 17.68 14.02 10.18
C LEU A 87 16.61 13.11 10.77
N ALA A 88 15.88 12.38 9.92
CA ALA A 88 14.80 11.50 10.34
C ALA A 88 15.28 10.46 11.37
N ALA A 89 16.44 9.86 11.14
CA ALA A 89 17.06 8.90 12.06
C ALA A 89 17.33 9.49 13.47
N SER A 90 17.48 10.81 13.58
CA SER A 90 17.74 11.50 14.85
C SER A 90 16.51 12.18 15.48
N ALA A 91 15.56 12.61 14.65
CA ALA A 91 14.44 13.47 15.05
C ALA A 91 13.11 12.74 15.11
N ILE A 92 12.99 11.57 14.47
CA ILE A 92 11.73 10.86 14.29
C ILE A 92 11.85 9.46 14.86
N CYS A 93 11.00 9.18 15.85
CA CYS A 93 10.70 7.83 16.29
C CYS A 93 9.21 7.59 16.13
N VAL A 94 8.84 6.48 15.50
CA VAL A 94 7.45 6.07 15.32
C VAL A 94 7.13 4.99 16.33
N PRO A 95 6.00 5.05 17.05
CA PRO A 95 5.60 3.98 17.95
C PRO A 95 5.38 2.70 17.14
N ASP A 96 5.97 1.60 17.59
CA ASP A 96 5.70 0.26 17.06
C ASP A 96 4.21 -0.08 17.25
N SER A 97 3.53 -0.53 16.19
CA SER A 97 2.11 -0.92 16.24
C SER A 97 1.85 -2.05 17.24
N ARG A 98 2.83 -2.93 17.48
CA ARG A 98 2.75 -4.01 18.45
C ARG A 98 2.77 -3.46 19.86
N ASP A 99 3.89 -2.89 20.31
CA ASP A 99 4.15 -2.58 21.73
C ASP A 99 4.28 -1.11 22.07
N ARG A 100 3.96 -0.22 21.11
CA ARG A 100 4.03 1.25 21.22
C ARG A 100 5.41 1.80 21.56
N LYS A 101 6.46 0.97 21.55
CA LYS A 101 7.82 1.47 21.79
C LYS A 101 8.27 2.28 20.58
N ALA A 102 8.83 3.44 20.87
CA ALA A 102 9.47 4.28 19.87
C ALA A 102 10.56 3.50 19.12
N LYS A 103 10.38 3.33 17.81
CA LYS A 103 11.38 2.78 16.90
C LYS A 103 11.86 3.84 15.93
N ALA A 104 13.16 3.81 15.63
CA ALA A 104 13.72 4.61 14.57
C ALA A 104 13.17 4.15 13.21
N LEU A 105 13.03 5.09 12.28
CA LEU A 105 12.69 4.77 10.89
C LEU A 105 13.82 3.96 10.22
N PRO A 106 13.49 3.12 9.22
CA PRO A 106 14.50 2.44 8.41
C PRO A 106 15.51 3.43 7.80
N SER A 107 16.77 3.02 7.74
CA SER A 107 17.82 3.85 7.14
C SER A 107 17.55 4.04 5.65
N GLY A 108 17.68 5.28 5.16
CA GLY A 108 17.48 5.60 3.74
C GLY A 108 16.02 5.61 3.28
N MET A 109 15.05 5.54 4.19
CA MET A 109 13.62 5.44 3.88
C MET A 109 13.14 6.46 2.84
N PHE A 110 13.41 7.75 3.04
CA PHE A 110 12.91 8.80 2.15
C PHE A 110 13.69 8.85 0.84
N TYR A 111 14.99 8.57 0.85
CA TYR A 111 15.76 8.44 -0.39
C TYR A 111 15.23 7.31 -1.28
N GLU A 112 15.02 6.12 -0.72
CA GLU A 112 14.51 4.96 -1.45
C GLU A 112 13.06 5.17 -1.91
N MET A 113 12.21 5.78 -1.07
CA MET A 113 10.83 6.11 -1.47
C MET A 113 10.76 7.00 -2.71
N VAL A 114 11.76 7.85 -2.98
CA VAL A 114 11.73 8.83 -4.09
C VAL A 114 12.49 8.35 -5.33
N GLY A 115 13.68 7.80 -5.17
CA GLY A 115 14.56 7.43 -6.28
C GLY A 115 14.87 5.94 -6.40
N GLY A 116 14.48 5.15 -5.40
CA GLY A 116 14.66 3.69 -5.37
C GLY A 116 13.41 2.97 -5.86
N GLY A 117 13.12 1.84 -5.23
CA GLY A 117 11.94 1.03 -5.52
C GLY A 117 12.17 -0.14 -6.45
N LEU A 118 11.13 -0.96 -6.59
CA LEU A 118 11.18 -2.23 -7.33
C LEU A 118 11.61 -2.03 -8.78
N VAL A 119 10.96 -1.10 -9.50
CA VAL A 119 11.24 -0.89 -10.94
C VAL A 119 12.65 -0.34 -11.14
N SER A 120 13.08 0.59 -10.30
CA SER A 120 14.46 1.13 -10.31
C SER A 120 15.51 0.04 -10.08
N ALA A 121 15.27 -0.86 -9.10
CA ALA A 121 16.15 -1.98 -8.81
C ALA A 121 16.19 -3.00 -9.96
N MET A 122 15.04 -3.32 -10.55
CA MET A 122 14.94 -4.24 -11.69
C MET A 122 15.67 -3.69 -12.92
N LEU A 123 15.36 -2.45 -13.31
CA LEU A 123 15.79 -1.82 -14.57
C LEU A 123 17.15 -1.11 -14.46
N ALA A 124 17.94 -1.37 -13.42
CA ALA A 124 19.28 -0.81 -13.31
C ALA A 124 20.12 -1.16 -14.55
N PRO A 125 20.97 -0.25 -15.07
CA PRO A 125 21.77 -0.51 -16.27
C PRO A 125 22.57 -1.81 -16.19
N THR A 126 22.66 -2.53 -17.32
CA THR A 126 23.32 -3.84 -17.38
C THR A 126 23.78 -4.18 -18.80
N ASP A 127 24.85 -4.98 -18.92
CA ASP A 127 25.32 -5.56 -20.17
C ASP A 127 24.96 -7.06 -20.29
N ALA A 128 23.96 -7.51 -19.53
CA ALA A 128 23.58 -8.91 -19.47
C ALA A 128 23.01 -9.41 -20.80
N LYS A 129 23.45 -10.58 -21.24
CA LYS A 129 22.98 -11.22 -22.48
C LYS A 129 21.54 -11.74 -22.41
N HIS A 130 20.98 -11.89 -21.20
CA HIS A 130 19.64 -12.39 -20.96
C HIS A 130 18.89 -11.48 -19.97
N PRO A 131 18.44 -10.29 -20.41
CA PRO A 131 17.85 -9.29 -19.54
C PRO A 131 16.64 -9.81 -18.75
N ALA A 132 15.73 -10.57 -19.37
CA ALA A 132 14.54 -11.11 -18.69
C ALA A 132 14.86 -11.98 -17.44
N SER A 133 15.91 -12.80 -17.50
CA SER A 133 16.32 -13.63 -16.35
C SER A 133 16.93 -12.78 -15.24
N LEU A 134 17.74 -11.78 -15.61
CA LEU A 134 18.31 -10.82 -14.66
C LEU A 134 17.22 -9.98 -13.97
N LEU A 135 16.19 -9.54 -14.72
CA LEU A 135 15.06 -8.82 -14.15
C LEU A 135 14.35 -9.65 -13.07
N LYS A 136 14.12 -10.95 -13.32
CA LYS A 136 13.51 -11.87 -12.35
C LYS A 136 14.39 -12.05 -11.11
N GLU A 137 15.71 -12.19 -11.29
CA GLU A 137 16.65 -12.30 -10.17
C GLU A 137 16.66 -11.04 -9.31
N ARG A 138 16.74 -9.85 -9.93
CA ARG A 138 16.70 -8.57 -9.24
C ARG A 138 15.38 -8.32 -8.53
N ALA A 139 14.26 -8.65 -9.17
CA ALA A 139 12.94 -8.58 -8.55
C ALA A 139 12.87 -9.47 -7.30
N LYS A 140 13.35 -10.71 -7.39
CA LYS A 140 13.38 -11.65 -6.26
C LYS A 140 14.25 -11.16 -5.09
N ALA A 141 15.37 -10.50 -5.38
CA ALA A 141 16.27 -9.94 -4.37
C ALA A 141 15.77 -8.62 -3.77
N TYR A 142 14.75 -7.99 -4.36
CA TYR A 142 14.21 -6.73 -3.89
C TYR A 142 13.37 -6.90 -2.62
N GLU A 143 13.61 -6.04 -1.62
CA GLU A 143 12.83 -5.95 -0.39
C GLU A 143 12.41 -4.48 -0.14
N PRO A 144 11.10 -4.20 0.01
CA PRO A 144 10.66 -2.85 0.36
C PRO A 144 10.97 -2.54 1.83
N LEU A 145 11.33 -1.28 2.09
CA LEU A 145 11.65 -0.81 3.45
C LEU A 145 10.42 -0.69 4.36
N THR A 146 9.25 -0.42 3.80
CA THR A 146 7.98 -0.20 4.53
C THR A 146 6.79 -0.62 3.66
N THR A 147 5.61 -0.78 4.26
CA THR A 147 4.35 -1.00 3.53
C THR A 147 4.07 0.12 2.53
N TRP A 148 4.38 1.37 2.89
CA TRP A 148 4.26 2.50 1.99
C TRP A 148 5.25 2.48 0.83
N HIS A 149 6.46 1.99 1.05
CA HIS A 149 7.42 1.81 -0.03
C HIS A 149 6.88 0.79 -1.05
N LEU A 150 6.41 -0.37 -0.58
CA LEU A 150 5.78 -1.38 -1.43
C LEU A 150 4.54 -0.84 -2.17
N HIS A 151 3.73 -0.03 -1.50
CA HIS A 151 2.55 0.57 -2.11
C HIS A 151 2.91 1.53 -3.25
N LEU A 152 3.92 2.38 -3.05
CA LEU A 152 4.43 3.27 -4.09
C LEU A 152 5.03 2.49 -5.26
N ASP A 153 5.68 1.35 -5.00
CA ASP A 153 6.13 0.45 -6.07
C ASP A 153 4.95 -0.08 -6.89
N ALA A 154 3.84 -0.45 -6.24
CA ALA A 154 2.65 -0.91 -6.94
C ALA A 154 2.04 0.17 -7.86
N ILE A 155 2.02 1.43 -7.40
CA ILE A 155 1.60 2.56 -8.25
C ILE A 155 2.59 2.76 -9.41
N GLU A 156 3.89 2.60 -9.19
CA GLU A 156 4.89 2.73 -10.27
C GLU A 156 4.74 1.62 -11.31
N VAL A 157 4.53 0.38 -10.89
CA VAL A 157 4.31 -0.76 -11.79
C VAL A 157 3.08 -0.53 -12.68
N GLU A 158 2.02 0.08 -12.16
CA GLU A 158 0.85 0.50 -12.93
C GLU A 158 1.18 1.43 -14.10
N THR A 159 2.16 2.31 -13.92
CA THR A 159 2.57 3.31 -14.93
C THR A 159 3.52 2.77 -16.00
N ILE A 160 4.03 1.54 -15.86
CA ILE A 160 4.94 0.95 -16.85
C ILE A 160 4.23 0.79 -18.18
N VAL A 161 4.76 1.46 -19.21
CA VAL A 161 4.26 1.40 -20.59
C VAL A 161 5.36 1.10 -21.62
N GLU A 162 6.61 1.05 -21.17
CA GLU A 162 7.78 0.78 -22.01
C GLU A 162 8.47 -0.51 -21.54
N GLY A 163 9.13 -1.19 -22.49
CA GLY A 163 9.97 -2.34 -22.22
C GLY A 163 11.35 -1.96 -21.69
N PHE A 164 12.22 -2.95 -21.52
CA PHE A 164 13.61 -2.75 -21.12
C PHE A 164 14.51 -3.64 -21.97
N ASP A 165 15.41 -3.03 -22.73
CA ASP A 165 16.23 -3.70 -23.76
C ASP A 165 15.36 -4.53 -24.73
N ASP A 166 15.50 -5.86 -24.70
CA ASP A 166 14.75 -6.82 -25.50
C ASP A 166 13.51 -7.39 -24.78
N VAL A 167 13.24 -6.96 -23.54
CA VAL A 167 12.09 -7.40 -22.74
C VAL A 167 10.89 -6.50 -22.98
N THR A 168 9.74 -7.08 -23.31
CA THR A 168 8.52 -6.31 -23.55
C THR A 168 7.99 -5.67 -22.27
N TRP A 169 7.22 -4.59 -22.41
CA TRP A 169 6.60 -3.92 -21.25
C TRP A 169 5.65 -4.87 -20.50
N GLU A 170 4.96 -5.79 -21.20
CA GLU A 170 4.11 -6.79 -20.55
C GLU A 170 4.92 -7.70 -19.64
N GLU A 171 6.09 -8.18 -20.09
CA GLU A 171 6.93 -9.06 -19.27
C GLU A 171 7.57 -8.29 -18.10
N VAL A 172 8.06 -7.06 -18.32
CA VAL A 172 8.56 -6.21 -17.22
C VAL A 172 7.49 -5.99 -16.15
N LYS A 173 6.28 -5.59 -16.57
CA LYS A 173 5.14 -5.36 -15.66
C LYS A 173 4.71 -6.64 -14.96
N ALA A 174 4.69 -7.78 -15.65
CA ALA A 174 4.33 -9.08 -15.06
C ALA A 174 5.32 -9.50 -13.97
N ILE A 175 6.63 -9.37 -14.22
CA ILE A 175 7.68 -9.69 -13.23
C ILE A 175 7.51 -8.81 -11.98
N ALA A 176 7.34 -7.50 -12.19
CA ALA A 176 7.23 -6.56 -11.07
C ALA A 176 5.94 -6.77 -10.26
N ALA A 177 4.79 -6.92 -10.92
CA ALA A 177 3.52 -7.16 -10.24
C ALA A 177 3.51 -8.51 -9.50
N THR A 178 4.11 -9.55 -10.07
CA THR A 178 4.27 -10.85 -9.39
C THR A 178 5.11 -10.70 -8.12
N ARG A 179 6.22 -9.94 -8.17
CA ARG A 179 7.04 -9.70 -6.98
C ARG A 179 6.25 -8.97 -5.89
N ILE A 180 5.40 -8.01 -6.24
CA ILE A 180 4.56 -7.31 -5.25
C ILE A 180 3.62 -8.31 -4.55
N LEU A 181 2.99 -9.22 -5.30
CA LEU A 181 2.14 -10.27 -4.72
C LEU A 181 2.94 -11.22 -3.81
N GLU A 182 4.16 -11.60 -4.20
CA GLU A 182 5.06 -12.40 -3.35
C GLU A 182 5.38 -11.71 -2.03
N VAL A 183 5.72 -10.41 -2.06
CA VAL A 183 5.99 -9.66 -0.83
C VAL A 183 4.72 -9.52 0.02
N LEU A 184 3.55 -9.35 -0.59
CA LEU A 184 2.28 -9.34 0.14
C LEU A 184 2.00 -10.70 0.78
N ASP A 185 2.36 -11.82 0.17
CA ASP A 185 2.23 -13.15 0.77
C ASP A 185 3.21 -13.35 1.93
N ASP A 186 4.45 -12.87 1.81
CA ASP A 186 5.41 -12.86 2.92
C ASP A 186 4.87 -12.04 4.11
N LEU A 187 4.09 -10.98 3.86
CA LEU A 187 3.50 -10.13 4.89
C LEU A 187 2.18 -10.67 5.47
N TRP A 188 1.28 -11.20 4.62
CA TRP A 188 -0.12 -11.50 4.96
C TRP A 188 -0.55 -12.93 4.62
N GLY A 189 0.37 -13.78 4.19
CA GLY A 189 0.10 -15.18 3.88
C GLY A 189 -0.21 -15.98 5.15
N PRO A 190 -1.05 -17.02 5.07
CA PRO A 190 -1.56 -17.75 6.25
C PRO A 190 -0.46 -18.44 7.07
N ARG A 191 0.62 -18.89 6.42
CA ARG A 191 1.73 -19.60 7.07
C ARG A 191 2.86 -18.71 7.56
N ARG A 192 3.20 -17.68 6.78
CA ARG A 192 4.45 -16.92 6.94
C ARG A 192 4.23 -15.44 7.17
N GLY A 193 2.99 -14.98 7.23
CA GLY A 193 2.64 -13.57 7.31
C GLY A 193 3.36 -12.82 8.43
N ALA A 194 4.42 -12.10 8.07
CA ALA A 194 5.26 -11.37 9.02
C ALA A 194 4.51 -10.18 9.65
N ALA A 195 3.46 -9.66 8.99
CA ALA A 195 2.64 -8.56 9.51
C ALA A 195 2.01 -8.94 10.86
N TYR A 196 1.56 -10.18 11.03
CA TYR A 196 0.91 -10.67 12.26
C TYR A 196 1.75 -10.46 13.52
N ALA A 197 3.07 -10.64 13.40
CA ALA A 197 4.01 -10.47 14.50
C ALA A 197 4.26 -8.99 14.86
N MET A 198 3.92 -8.06 13.96
CA MET A 198 4.06 -6.60 14.14
C MET A 198 2.75 -5.94 14.58
N LEU A 199 1.62 -6.66 14.54
CA LEU A 199 0.32 -6.13 14.92
C LEU A 199 0.04 -6.32 16.42
N PRO A 200 -0.76 -5.43 17.04
CA PRO A 200 -1.13 -5.55 18.44
C PRO A 200 -2.06 -6.76 18.66
N SER A 201 -1.89 -7.48 19.77
CA SER A 201 -2.76 -8.60 20.15
C SER A 201 -4.19 -8.15 20.44
N SER A 202 -5.17 -9.06 20.35
CA SER A 202 -6.57 -8.69 20.64
C SER A 202 -6.76 -8.31 22.11
N PHE A 203 -5.97 -8.93 22.99
CA PHE A 203 -5.95 -8.57 24.41
C PHE A 203 -5.38 -7.17 24.62
N ARG A 204 -4.29 -6.80 23.93
CA ARG A 204 -3.71 -5.44 23.99
C ARG A 204 -4.71 -4.39 23.50
N LEU A 205 -5.37 -4.62 22.38
CA LEU A 205 -6.39 -3.68 21.89
C LEU A 205 -7.54 -3.50 22.88
N LYS A 206 -8.03 -4.59 23.48
CA LYS A 206 -9.05 -4.52 24.53
C LYS A 206 -8.56 -3.72 25.74
N TRP A 207 -7.34 -4.01 26.21
CA TRP A 207 -6.71 -3.30 27.32
C TRP A 207 -6.57 -1.80 27.04
N GLU A 208 -6.16 -1.42 25.82
CA GLU A 208 -6.00 -0.02 25.40
C GLU A 208 -7.33 0.72 25.27
N SER A 209 -8.42 0.02 24.90
CA SER A 209 -9.76 0.61 24.84
C SER A 209 -10.49 0.68 26.18
N ALA A 210 -10.02 -0.09 27.17
CA ALA A 210 -10.62 -0.19 28.50
C ALA A 210 -10.36 1.07 29.33
N ASP A 211 -11.35 1.46 30.14
CA ASP A 211 -11.16 2.50 31.14
C ASP A 211 -10.32 2.01 32.34
N THR A 212 -9.97 2.91 33.25
CA THR A 212 -9.12 2.57 34.41
C THR A 212 -9.71 1.47 35.28
N ALA A 213 -11.03 1.46 35.49
CA ALA A 213 -11.69 0.47 36.34
C ALA A 213 -11.72 -0.92 35.66
N GLU A 214 -11.96 -0.95 34.36
CA GLU A 214 -11.89 -2.18 33.56
C GLU A 214 -10.44 -2.71 33.51
N GLN A 215 -9.44 -1.84 33.33
CA GLN A 215 -8.02 -2.23 33.38
C GLN A 215 -7.64 -2.84 34.73
N GLU A 216 -8.05 -2.24 35.85
CA GLU A 216 -7.83 -2.79 37.19
C GLU A 216 -8.49 -4.17 37.35
N SER A 217 -9.73 -4.32 36.91
CA SER A 217 -10.48 -5.58 36.93
C SER A 217 -9.79 -6.67 36.09
N ILE A 218 -9.39 -6.33 34.86
CA ILE A 218 -8.63 -7.23 33.99
C ILE A 218 -7.34 -7.65 34.71
N ARG A 219 -6.55 -6.71 35.22
CA ARG A 219 -5.27 -7.04 35.87
C ARG A 219 -5.47 -7.94 37.10
N ALA A 220 -6.48 -7.65 37.93
CA ALA A 220 -6.83 -8.48 39.08
C ALA A 220 -7.23 -9.90 38.66
N SER A 221 -7.99 -10.04 37.58
CA SER A 221 -8.40 -11.37 37.06
C SER A 221 -7.20 -12.23 36.64
N TYR A 222 -6.19 -11.64 36.00
CA TYR A 222 -5.00 -12.37 35.57
C TYR A 222 -4.03 -12.70 36.71
N ALA A 223 -3.94 -11.83 37.73
CA ALA A 223 -3.11 -12.08 38.91
C ALA A 223 -3.53 -13.34 39.70
N GLY A 224 -4.76 -13.82 39.52
CA GLY A 224 -5.26 -15.06 40.12
C GLY A 224 -4.75 -16.35 39.45
N PHE A 225 -4.18 -16.28 38.24
CA PHE A 225 -3.66 -17.45 37.54
C PHE A 225 -2.18 -17.70 37.85
N LYS A 226 -1.77 -18.97 37.84
CA LYS A 226 -0.35 -19.38 37.94
C LYS A 226 0.00 -20.32 36.79
N PRO A 227 0.94 -19.95 35.89
CA PRO A 227 1.66 -18.68 35.84
C PRO A 227 0.76 -17.48 35.50
N ASP A 228 1.19 -16.25 35.82
CA ASP A 228 0.52 -15.03 35.36
C ASP A 228 0.64 -14.95 33.83
N LEU A 229 -0.50 -15.02 33.15
CA LEU A 229 -0.57 -15.05 31.69
C LEU A 229 -0.79 -13.66 31.07
N PHE A 230 -0.84 -12.59 31.87
CA PHE A 230 -1.13 -11.25 31.38
C PHE A 230 -0.15 -10.81 30.27
N GLU A 231 1.15 -10.87 30.55
CA GLU A 231 2.19 -10.47 29.59
C GLU A 231 2.22 -11.38 28.36
N TYR A 232 1.87 -12.66 28.54
CA TYR A 232 1.72 -13.60 27.44
C TYR A 232 0.60 -13.16 26.49
N PHE A 233 -0.59 -12.84 27.00
CA PHE A 233 -1.71 -12.39 26.16
C PHE A 233 -1.49 -11.01 25.56
N MET A 234 -0.83 -10.09 26.28
CA MET A 234 -0.45 -8.78 25.73
C MET A 234 0.41 -8.90 24.48
N ASN A 235 1.35 -9.86 24.46
CA ASN A 235 2.32 -10.00 23.38
C ASN A 235 2.01 -11.14 22.40
N ARG A 236 0.88 -11.84 22.58
CA ARG A 236 0.43 -12.92 21.69
C ARG A 236 0.25 -12.39 20.27
N VAL A 237 0.79 -13.12 19.30
CA VAL A 237 0.68 -12.76 17.88
C VAL A 237 -0.80 -12.71 17.47
N ALA A 238 -1.18 -11.67 16.73
CA ALA A 238 -2.53 -11.54 16.19
C ALA A 238 -2.64 -12.35 14.90
N HIS A 239 -3.56 -13.31 14.83
CA HIS A 239 -3.83 -14.08 13.62
C HIS A 239 -5.32 -14.00 13.26
N PRO A 240 -5.66 -13.93 11.96
CA PRO A 240 -7.04 -14.14 11.51
C PRO A 240 -7.51 -15.54 11.85
N ASP A 241 -8.81 -15.69 12.08
CA ASP A 241 -9.50 -16.97 12.02
C ASP A 241 -9.58 -17.43 10.56
N TRP A 242 -8.63 -18.27 10.16
CA TRP A 242 -8.56 -18.82 8.80
C TRP A 242 -9.72 -19.73 8.44
N GLN A 243 -10.34 -20.39 9.42
CA GLN A 243 -11.55 -21.18 9.20
C GLN A 243 -12.72 -20.27 8.83
N ARG A 244 -12.83 -19.13 9.50
CA ARG A 244 -13.83 -18.11 9.18
C ARG A 244 -13.55 -17.42 7.85
N ALA A 245 -12.29 -17.10 7.56
CA ALA A 245 -11.86 -16.54 6.27
C ALA A 245 -12.00 -17.54 5.11
N GLY A 246 -12.12 -18.84 5.38
CA GLY A 246 -12.23 -19.87 4.34
C GLY A 246 -11.00 -19.92 3.43
N VAL A 247 -9.82 -19.66 4.00
CA VAL A 247 -8.52 -19.66 3.30
C VAL A 247 -7.73 -20.89 3.74
N GLU A 248 -7.26 -21.65 2.75
CA GLU A 248 -6.39 -22.80 3.00
C GLU A 248 -4.97 -22.35 3.35
N GLU A 249 -4.28 -23.09 4.23
CA GLU A 249 -2.90 -22.77 4.63
C GLU A 249 -1.90 -22.82 3.46
N ASP A 250 -2.21 -23.59 2.42
CA ASP A 250 -1.40 -23.79 1.22
C ASP A 250 -1.88 -22.93 0.03
N ALA A 251 -2.61 -21.85 0.30
CA ALA A 251 -3.06 -20.92 -0.73
C ALA A 251 -1.86 -20.45 -1.58
N PRO A 252 -1.90 -20.63 -2.92
CA PRO A 252 -0.82 -20.17 -3.79
C PRO A 252 -0.61 -18.65 -3.67
N VAL A 253 0.65 -18.21 -3.70
CA VAL A 253 1.06 -16.80 -3.62
C VAL A 253 0.29 -15.91 -4.60
N ILE A 254 0.05 -16.41 -5.82
CA ILE A 254 -0.68 -15.67 -6.85
C ILE A 254 -2.11 -15.30 -6.41
N HIS A 255 -2.69 -16.00 -5.43
CA HIS A 255 -4.02 -15.76 -4.86
C HIS A 255 -4.00 -14.93 -3.57
N ILE A 256 -2.88 -14.31 -3.20
CA ILE A 256 -2.80 -13.44 -2.01
C ILE A 256 -3.86 -12.33 -2.00
N TYR A 257 -4.25 -11.82 -3.17
CA TYR A 257 -5.34 -10.84 -3.29
C TYR A 257 -6.67 -11.40 -2.75
N LYS A 258 -6.96 -12.68 -3.01
CA LYS A 258 -8.15 -13.38 -2.51
C LYS A 258 -8.05 -13.59 -1.01
N THR A 259 -6.87 -13.98 -0.51
CA THR A 259 -6.60 -14.11 0.93
C THR A 259 -6.85 -12.79 1.65
N LEU A 260 -6.24 -11.69 1.18
CA LEU A 260 -6.44 -10.36 1.74
C LEU A 260 -7.91 -9.94 1.74
N PHE A 261 -8.64 -10.19 0.64
CA PHE A 261 -10.07 -9.92 0.57
C PHE A 261 -10.87 -10.77 1.58
N ALA A 262 -10.55 -12.05 1.72
CA ALA A 262 -11.24 -13.00 2.59
C ALA A 262 -11.02 -12.75 4.09
N ILE A 263 -9.91 -12.11 4.49
CA ILE A 263 -9.66 -11.70 5.89
C ILE A 263 -10.79 -10.79 6.40
N ALA A 264 -11.50 -10.06 5.53
CA ALA A 264 -12.65 -9.25 5.92
C ALA A 264 -13.83 -10.05 6.51
N ALA A 265 -13.88 -11.37 6.33
CA ALA A 265 -14.83 -12.24 7.00
C ALA A 265 -14.59 -12.32 8.51
N ASP A 266 -13.34 -12.12 8.96
CA ASP A 266 -12.97 -12.04 10.38
C ASP A 266 -13.02 -10.59 10.88
N THR A 267 -14.23 -10.19 11.27
CA THR A 267 -14.51 -8.84 11.78
C THR A 267 -13.86 -8.56 13.14
N GLU A 268 -13.46 -9.59 13.88
CA GLU A 268 -12.82 -9.44 15.20
C GLU A 268 -11.32 -9.22 15.07
N PHE A 269 -10.72 -9.74 14.00
CA PHE A 269 -9.32 -9.48 13.68
C PHE A 269 -9.09 -8.07 13.14
N LEU A 270 -9.91 -7.60 12.19
CA LEU A 270 -9.73 -6.32 11.51
C LEU A 270 -10.25 -5.11 12.30
N VAL A 271 -9.50 -4.74 13.34
CA VAL A 271 -9.82 -3.61 14.22
C VAL A 271 -8.60 -2.70 14.43
N ALA A 272 -8.87 -1.42 14.75
CA ALA A 272 -7.85 -0.40 15.07
C ALA A 272 -6.71 -0.37 14.04
N ASP A 273 -5.45 -0.39 14.49
CA ASP A 273 -4.26 -0.30 13.62
C ASP A 273 -4.16 -1.46 12.62
N ARG A 274 -4.75 -2.63 12.93
CA ARG A 274 -4.73 -3.78 12.00
C ARG A 274 -5.55 -3.49 10.76
N LEU A 275 -6.68 -2.81 10.92
CA LEU A 275 -7.55 -2.43 9.80
C LEU A 275 -6.83 -1.48 8.84
N SER A 276 -6.07 -0.51 9.37
CA SER A 276 -5.30 0.44 8.55
C SER A 276 -4.17 -0.24 7.79
N GLU A 277 -3.37 -1.08 8.44
CA GLU A 277 -2.29 -1.83 7.79
C GLU A 277 -2.83 -2.80 6.73
N TRP A 278 -3.92 -3.51 7.03
CA TRP A 278 -4.56 -4.41 6.08
C TRP A 278 -5.17 -3.66 4.88
N ALA A 279 -5.81 -2.50 5.11
CA ALA A 279 -6.38 -1.69 4.03
C ALA A 279 -5.31 -1.25 3.02
N MET A 280 -4.10 -0.92 3.50
CA MET A 280 -2.96 -0.63 2.63
C MET A 280 -2.51 -1.86 1.83
N GLY A 281 -2.43 -3.03 2.47
CA GLY A 281 -2.13 -4.30 1.79
C GLY A 281 -3.17 -4.63 0.71
N LEU A 282 -4.46 -4.42 1.00
CA LEU A 282 -5.57 -4.63 0.07
C LEU A 282 -5.48 -3.71 -1.16
N ALA A 283 -5.21 -2.42 -0.95
CA ALA A 283 -5.02 -1.47 -2.05
C ALA A 283 -3.77 -1.79 -2.90
N THR A 284 -2.70 -2.25 -2.26
CA THR A 284 -1.47 -2.68 -2.94
C THR A 284 -1.73 -3.93 -3.80
N ALA A 285 -2.48 -4.90 -3.28
CA ALA A 285 -2.89 -6.08 -4.04
C ALA A 285 -3.78 -5.71 -5.24
N ALA A 286 -4.69 -4.74 -5.07
CA ALA A 286 -5.54 -4.24 -6.13
C ALA A 286 -4.72 -3.67 -7.30
N LEU A 287 -3.72 -2.82 -7.00
CA LEU A 287 -2.80 -2.28 -8.02
C LEU A 287 -2.02 -3.41 -8.70
N ALA A 288 -1.39 -4.31 -7.96
CA ALA A 288 -0.63 -5.41 -8.57
C ALA A 288 -1.51 -6.31 -9.47
N MET A 289 -2.75 -6.59 -9.05
CA MET A 289 -3.70 -7.35 -9.84
C MET A 289 -4.13 -6.63 -11.12
N HIS A 290 -4.33 -5.31 -11.05
CA HIS A 290 -4.61 -4.50 -12.23
C HIS A 290 -3.46 -4.56 -13.24
N SER A 291 -2.23 -4.48 -12.74
CA SER A 291 -1.03 -4.54 -13.56
C SER A 291 -0.95 -5.86 -14.31
N LEU A 292 -1.19 -6.99 -13.63
CA LEU A 292 -1.27 -8.30 -14.26
C LEU A 292 -2.43 -8.41 -15.25
N ALA A 293 -3.59 -7.82 -14.96
CA ALA A 293 -4.71 -7.81 -15.89
C ALA A 293 -4.35 -7.12 -17.22
N TRP A 294 -3.46 -6.13 -17.20
CA TRP A 294 -2.98 -5.44 -18.41
C TRP A 294 -1.98 -6.24 -19.24
N THR A 295 -1.21 -7.14 -18.63
CA THR A 295 -0.24 -7.99 -19.35
C THR A 295 -0.93 -9.04 -20.21
N ASP A 296 -2.11 -9.53 -19.78
CA ASP A 296 -2.99 -10.40 -20.57
C ASP A 296 -4.36 -9.73 -20.84
N ARG A 297 -4.30 -8.48 -21.31
CA ARG A 297 -5.49 -7.62 -21.47
C ARG A 297 -6.57 -8.18 -22.40
N TYR A 298 -6.20 -8.98 -23.39
CA TYR A 298 -7.15 -9.54 -24.36
C TYR A 298 -7.95 -10.69 -23.75
N THR A 299 -7.33 -11.49 -22.87
CA THR A 299 -8.02 -12.57 -22.16
C THR A 299 -8.79 -12.02 -20.96
N THR A 300 -8.13 -11.21 -20.14
CA THR A 300 -8.68 -10.73 -18.85
C THR A 300 -9.84 -9.76 -19.03
N PHE A 301 -9.73 -8.86 -20.01
CA PHE A 301 -10.79 -7.91 -20.29
C PHE A 301 -11.69 -8.30 -21.48
N GLY A 302 -11.46 -9.48 -22.06
CA GLY A 302 -12.34 -10.06 -23.05
C GLY A 302 -13.71 -10.47 -22.48
N PHE A 303 -14.47 -11.19 -23.30
CA PHE A 303 -15.86 -11.57 -22.99
C PHE A 303 -16.00 -12.59 -21.84
N ARG A 304 -14.93 -13.30 -21.48
CA ARG A 304 -14.96 -14.28 -20.39
C ARG A 304 -14.90 -13.57 -19.03
N VAL A 305 -15.74 -14.01 -18.10
CA VAL A 305 -15.67 -13.59 -16.70
C VAL A 305 -14.79 -14.61 -15.97
N SER A 306 -13.56 -14.22 -15.65
CA SER A 306 -12.69 -14.98 -14.77
C SER A 306 -12.92 -14.59 -13.31
N VAL A 307 -12.44 -15.41 -12.37
CA VAL A 307 -12.51 -15.10 -10.93
C VAL A 307 -11.73 -13.84 -10.62
N GLU A 308 -10.54 -13.69 -11.22
CA GLU A 308 -9.67 -12.52 -11.11
C GLU A 308 -10.40 -11.24 -11.51
N LYS A 309 -11.22 -11.29 -12.58
CA LYS A 309 -12.02 -10.15 -13.04
C LYS A 309 -13.08 -9.72 -12.02
N LEU A 310 -13.64 -10.66 -11.25
CA LEU A 310 -14.61 -10.35 -10.20
C LEU A 310 -13.94 -9.66 -9.01
N PHE A 311 -12.79 -10.18 -8.57
CA PHE A 311 -11.99 -9.52 -7.53
C PHE A 311 -11.49 -8.15 -7.98
N TRP A 312 -11.05 -8.02 -9.23
CA TRP A 312 -10.71 -6.73 -9.81
C TRP A 312 -11.88 -5.75 -9.73
N GLY A 313 -13.07 -6.14 -10.18
CA GLY A 313 -14.26 -5.26 -10.10
C GLY A 313 -14.62 -4.87 -8.66
N ALA A 314 -14.40 -5.76 -7.69
CA ALA A 314 -14.61 -5.46 -6.28
C ALA A 314 -13.55 -4.49 -5.73
N PHE A 315 -12.27 -4.70 -6.03
CA PHE A 315 -11.19 -3.80 -5.62
C PHE A 315 -11.32 -2.43 -6.25
N ASP A 316 -11.63 -2.37 -7.54
CA ASP A 316 -11.90 -1.12 -8.24
C ASP A 316 -13.03 -0.38 -7.54
N ALA A 317 -14.15 -1.04 -7.25
CA ALA A 317 -15.26 -0.42 -6.54
C ALA A 317 -14.92 0.07 -5.11
N ILE A 318 -14.14 -0.68 -4.35
CA ILE A 318 -13.80 -0.35 -2.95
C ILE A 318 -12.74 0.76 -2.88
N ILE A 319 -11.66 0.62 -3.66
CA ILE A 319 -10.43 1.39 -3.54
C ILE A 319 -10.44 2.59 -4.47
N PHE A 320 -10.79 2.38 -5.75
CA PHE A 320 -10.67 3.38 -6.83
C PHE A 320 -12.00 4.00 -7.27
N GLY A 321 -13.11 3.39 -6.85
CA GLY A 321 -14.45 3.68 -7.33
C GLY A 321 -15.02 4.97 -6.77
N THR A 322 -15.68 5.70 -7.65
CA THR A 322 -16.63 6.79 -7.32
C THR A 322 -18.06 6.38 -7.67
N GLU A 323 -18.27 5.07 -7.81
CA GLU A 323 -19.50 4.49 -8.31
C GLU A 323 -20.64 4.59 -7.27
N PRO A 324 -21.90 4.54 -7.72
CA PRO A 324 -23.05 4.44 -6.82
C PRO A 324 -22.96 3.19 -5.93
N ALA A 325 -23.55 3.27 -4.73
CA ALA A 325 -23.48 2.22 -3.73
C ALA A 325 -23.94 0.85 -4.26
N GLU A 326 -24.95 0.83 -5.14
CA GLU A 326 -25.51 -0.39 -5.73
C GLU A 326 -24.51 -1.11 -6.65
N VAL A 327 -23.67 -0.35 -7.34
CA VAL A 327 -22.60 -0.90 -8.21
C VAL A 327 -21.50 -1.49 -7.36
N ILE A 328 -21.11 -0.78 -6.29
CA ILE A 328 -20.12 -1.25 -5.33
C ILE A 328 -20.58 -2.55 -4.68
N GLU A 329 -21.80 -2.55 -4.13
CA GLU A 329 -22.41 -3.72 -3.49
C GLU A 329 -22.42 -4.93 -4.43
N ARG A 330 -22.89 -4.76 -5.66
CA ARG A 330 -22.93 -5.84 -6.66
C ARG A 330 -21.55 -6.43 -6.93
N ASN A 331 -20.53 -5.60 -7.14
CA ASN A 331 -19.19 -6.07 -7.45
C ASN A 331 -18.56 -6.82 -6.27
N VAL A 332 -18.71 -6.28 -5.06
CA VAL A 332 -18.18 -6.87 -3.84
C VAL A 332 -18.87 -8.18 -3.51
N ILE A 333 -20.21 -8.24 -3.56
CA ILE A 333 -20.98 -9.48 -3.33
C ILE A 333 -20.58 -10.57 -4.33
N ASN A 334 -20.35 -10.21 -5.58
CA ASN A 334 -19.92 -11.18 -6.58
C ASN A 334 -18.54 -11.77 -6.27
N ALA A 335 -17.58 -10.96 -5.79
CA ALA A 335 -16.28 -11.48 -5.34
C ALA A 335 -16.41 -12.32 -4.06
N MET A 336 -17.24 -11.90 -3.10
CA MET A 336 -17.49 -12.65 -1.85
C MET A 336 -17.96 -14.09 -2.11
N LYS A 337 -18.83 -14.31 -3.11
CA LYS A 337 -19.33 -15.64 -3.50
C LYS A 337 -18.23 -16.62 -3.93
N TRP A 338 -17.06 -16.12 -4.32
CA TRP A 338 -15.91 -16.94 -4.74
C TRP A 338 -14.94 -17.24 -3.60
N CYS A 339 -15.21 -16.73 -2.39
CA CYS A 339 -14.52 -17.14 -1.17
C CYS A 339 -15.39 -18.15 -0.41
N ASN A 340 -14.75 -19.15 0.18
CA ASN A 340 -15.42 -20.10 1.08
C ASN A 340 -15.56 -19.53 2.52
N ALA A 341 -15.65 -18.20 2.63
CA ALA A 341 -15.61 -17.48 3.89
C ALA A 341 -17.01 -17.37 4.53
N GLN A 342 -17.05 -17.22 5.85
CA GLN A 342 -18.26 -16.96 6.62
C GLN A 342 -18.55 -15.46 6.65
N TRP A 343 -19.19 -14.98 5.59
CA TRP A 343 -19.49 -13.57 5.42
C TRP A 343 -20.62 -13.09 6.34
N SER A 344 -20.47 -11.87 6.86
CA SER A 344 -21.56 -11.12 7.49
C SER A 344 -21.73 -9.74 6.84
N GLU A 345 -22.80 -9.03 7.20
CA GLU A 345 -23.00 -7.63 6.80
C GLU A 345 -21.84 -6.75 7.27
N GLN A 346 -21.30 -7.00 8.47
CA GLN A 346 -20.14 -6.29 9.00
C GLN A 346 -18.88 -6.51 8.14
N SER A 347 -18.72 -7.67 7.50
CA SER A 347 -17.61 -7.92 6.58
C SER A 347 -17.65 -6.98 5.37
N PHE A 348 -18.86 -6.76 4.81
CA PHE A 348 -19.05 -5.80 3.72
C PHE A 348 -18.74 -4.37 4.17
N VAL A 349 -19.23 -3.97 5.35
CA VAL A 349 -18.93 -2.65 5.94
C VAL A 349 -17.42 -2.46 6.15
N LEU A 350 -16.70 -3.49 6.61
CA LEU A 350 -15.24 -3.44 6.76
C LEU A 350 -14.51 -3.25 5.44
N LEU A 351 -14.95 -3.90 4.36
CA LEU A 351 -14.39 -3.71 3.02
C LEU A 351 -14.56 -2.25 2.56
N LEU A 352 -15.75 -1.66 2.73
CA LEU A 352 -15.97 -0.25 2.42
C LEU A 352 -15.11 0.68 3.29
N LYS A 353 -15.02 0.35 4.59
CA LYS A 353 -14.20 1.11 5.54
C LYS A 353 -12.72 1.08 5.18
N ALA A 354 -12.22 -0.04 4.64
CA ALA A 354 -10.86 -0.17 4.13
C ALA A 354 -10.58 0.89 3.05
N GLY A 355 -11.50 1.04 2.09
CA GLY A 355 -11.42 2.05 1.05
C GLY A 355 -11.39 3.47 1.61
N GLU A 356 -12.21 3.78 2.62
CA GLU A 356 -12.20 5.09 3.27
C GLU A 356 -10.88 5.39 3.99
N ILE A 357 -10.36 4.41 4.73
CA ILE A 357 -9.09 4.54 5.46
C ILE A 357 -7.95 4.76 4.47
N TYR A 358 -7.90 3.94 3.41
CA TYR A 358 -6.90 4.11 2.36
C TYR A 358 -6.96 5.50 1.71
N ARG A 359 -8.15 5.98 1.33
CA ARG A 359 -8.33 7.34 0.77
C ARG A 359 -7.91 8.44 1.74
N SER A 360 -8.21 8.27 3.03
CA SER A 360 -7.78 9.20 4.08
C SER A 360 -6.26 9.25 4.20
N GLU A 361 -5.62 8.09 4.17
CA GLU A 361 -4.17 7.94 4.23
C GLU A 361 -3.46 8.53 3.00
N LEU A 362 -3.99 8.31 1.78
CA LEU A 362 -3.51 8.99 0.58
C LEU A 362 -3.59 10.52 0.70
N THR A 363 -4.73 11.02 1.16
CA THR A 363 -4.96 12.45 1.36
C THR A 363 -3.98 13.01 2.38
N ALA A 364 -3.69 12.27 3.45
CA ALA A 364 -2.68 12.63 4.44
C ALA A 364 -1.27 12.70 3.84
N LEU A 365 -0.98 11.93 2.80
CA LEU A 365 0.28 12.03 2.06
C LEU A 365 0.25 13.05 0.91
N GLY A 366 -0.86 13.77 0.77
CA GLY A 366 -1.04 14.80 -0.25
C GLY A 366 -1.47 14.25 -1.60
N MET A 367 -1.70 12.96 -1.73
CA MET A 367 -2.15 12.33 -2.97
C MET A 367 -3.67 12.33 -3.05
N SER A 368 -4.21 12.48 -4.26
CA SER A 368 -5.64 12.32 -4.53
C SER A 368 -5.92 10.97 -5.18
N LEU A 369 -7.19 10.55 -5.14
CA LEU A 369 -7.63 9.37 -5.88
C LEU A 369 -7.52 9.60 -7.39
N ASP A 370 -7.71 10.84 -7.85
CA ASP A 370 -7.57 11.21 -9.26
C ASP A 370 -6.12 11.02 -9.75
N ASP A 371 -5.12 11.30 -8.90
CA ASP A 371 -3.72 11.00 -9.22
C ASP A 371 -3.52 9.50 -9.46
N LEU A 372 -4.11 8.65 -8.63
CA LEU A 372 -4.03 7.20 -8.83
C LEU A 372 -4.76 6.73 -10.08
N ARG A 373 -5.95 7.29 -10.35
CA ARG A 373 -6.73 6.96 -11.56
C ARG A 373 -5.99 7.35 -12.83
N LEU A 374 -5.35 8.53 -12.84
CA LEU A 374 -4.54 8.97 -13.96
C LEU A 374 -3.33 8.04 -14.18
N ALA A 375 -2.69 7.56 -13.10
CA ALA A 375 -1.62 6.57 -13.17
C ALA A 375 -2.10 5.24 -13.75
N THR A 376 -3.22 4.68 -13.28
CA THR A 376 -3.79 3.42 -13.80
C THR A 376 -4.30 3.54 -15.23
N MET A 377 -4.74 4.73 -15.66
CA MET A 377 -5.15 5.00 -17.04
C MET A 377 -3.99 5.13 -18.03
N GLN A 378 -2.75 5.33 -17.57
CA GLN A 378 -1.61 5.55 -18.45
C GLN A 378 -1.36 4.35 -19.38
N THR A 379 -1.40 3.13 -18.82
CA THR A 379 -1.26 1.90 -19.62
C THR A 379 -2.38 1.77 -20.66
N GLN A 380 -3.62 2.09 -20.30
CA GLN A 380 -4.75 2.08 -21.23
C GLN A 380 -4.60 3.10 -22.37
N ARG A 381 -4.05 4.28 -22.07
CA ARG A 381 -3.85 5.36 -23.04
C ARG A 381 -2.82 4.98 -24.10
N VAL A 382 -1.68 4.41 -23.68
CA VAL A 382 -0.58 4.01 -24.56
C VAL A 382 -0.91 2.70 -25.29
N HIS A 383 -1.42 1.69 -24.58
CA HIS A 383 -1.69 0.35 -25.10
C HIS A 383 -3.19 0.11 -25.28
N ARG A 384 -3.80 0.87 -26.19
CA ARG A 384 -5.25 0.76 -26.48
C ARG A 384 -5.62 -0.67 -26.88
N ARG A 385 -6.77 -1.14 -26.38
CA ARG A 385 -7.35 -2.42 -26.82
C ARG A 385 -7.89 -2.26 -28.24
N ILE A 386 -7.15 -2.79 -29.21
CA ILE A 386 -7.64 -2.92 -30.58
C ILE A 386 -8.40 -4.24 -30.65
N TYR A 387 -9.73 -4.19 -30.61
CA TYR A 387 -10.54 -5.33 -31.03
C TYR A 387 -10.54 -5.35 -32.55
N THR A 388 -9.80 -6.27 -33.17
CA THR A 388 -9.93 -6.49 -34.61
C THR A 388 -11.32 -7.04 -34.89
N SER A 389 -12.06 -6.37 -35.78
CA SER A 389 -13.46 -6.62 -36.15
C SER A 389 -13.78 -8.02 -36.70
N ASP A 390 -12.79 -8.91 -36.80
CA ASP A 390 -12.96 -10.28 -37.28
C ASP A 390 -13.47 -11.27 -36.22
N GLN A 391 -13.58 -10.85 -34.95
CA GLN A 391 -14.17 -11.68 -33.87
C GLN A 391 -15.61 -11.31 -33.51
N ALA A 392 -16.25 -10.42 -34.28
CA ALA A 392 -17.66 -10.05 -34.13
C ALA A 392 -18.53 -10.69 -35.23
N LYS A 393 -18.40 -12.00 -35.43
CA LYS A 393 -19.34 -12.80 -36.23
C LYS A 393 -19.92 -13.93 -35.39
#